data_AF-A0A815R0Z2-F1
#
_entry.id   AF-A0A815R0Z2-F1
#
_cell.length_a   1.000
_cell.length_b   1.000
_cell.length_c   1.000
_cell.angle_alpha   90.00
_cell.angle_beta   90.00
_cell.angle_gamma   90.00
#
_symmetry.space_group_name_H-M   'P 1'
#
loop_
_entity.id
_entity.type
_entity.pdbx_description
1 polymer ?
#
loop_
_entity_poly.entity_id
_entity_poly.type
_entity_poly.pdbx_seq_one_letter_code
_entity_poly.pdbx_strand_id
1 'polypeptide(L)'
;MLIGESEIMLDYVERYIRKNQQWTRTLIGSSLPGDSIAGTTYSEQYNRRVLMDIILHGETNITLMMRRMDHIYANLYDLFNQNFHISGHRKYCRIAFDNLTYQRVPIHEDFFCIILAEQKDLIENDPPFLNRFEKHVVDTDSIIHRCYTIIASNLLQWIDSLVTYSSNKHFPQRKSLFVDYNPDNVRLLVMDAFDSLKISEDYSENQRDVIIGFCKEKLIRTSSFDLPLLLSCHMINNDKLKILIDQYYKIHNQLSFSNIIDQALEETMILNQVIYTYTQIYDKIEYLNHNSLVMEIKIGGFKSEFELKTKIKEHYQSKNKRLLLIRVDYHHEYKHLLFLKHLIQNGSI
;
A
#
# COMPACT_ATOMS: atom_id res chain seq x y z
N MET A 1 0.60 -19.66 -5.51
CA MET A 1 0.56 -18.97 -4.21
C MET A 1 1.95 -18.49 -3.89
N LEU A 2 2.12 -17.19 -3.72
CA LEU A 2 3.38 -16.56 -3.33
C LEU A 2 3.31 -16.25 -1.84
N ILE A 3 4.29 -16.75 -1.10
CA ILE A 3 4.34 -16.72 0.35
C ILE A 3 5.44 -15.75 0.75
N GLY A 4 5.08 -14.68 1.44
CA GLY A 4 6.02 -13.70 1.95
C GLY A 4 6.15 -13.71 3.47
N GLU A 5 7.29 -13.23 3.98
CA GLU A 5 7.52 -13.11 5.43
C GLU A 5 6.76 -11.94 6.05
N SER A 6 6.44 -10.90 5.27
CA SER A 6 5.76 -9.70 5.74
C SER A 6 4.88 -9.05 4.67
N GLU A 7 3.94 -8.21 5.11
CA GLU A 7 3.09 -7.43 4.21
C GLU A 7 3.87 -6.49 3.28
N ILE A 8 5.01 -5.97 3.74
CA ILE A 8 5.90 -5.08 2.96
C ILE A 8 6.56 -5.85 1.82
N MET A 9 6.92 -7.11 2.05
CA MET A 9 7.45 -7.98 1.01
C MET A 9 6.40 -8.27 -0.06
N LEU A 10 5.15 -8.53 0.34
CA LEU A 10 4.05 -8.76 -0.61
C LEU A 10 3.79 -7.52 -1.49
N ASP A 11 3.93 -6.31 -0.93
CA ASP A 11 3.86 -5.07 -1.71
C ASP A 11 4.98 -4.97 -2.76
N TYR A 12 6.19 -5.46 -2.43
CA TYR A 12 7.30 -5.53 -3.40
C TYR A 12 7.00 -6.52 -4.53
N VAL A 13 6.56 -7.73 -4.17
CA VAL A 13 6.19 -8.79 -5.12
C VAL A 13 5.11 -8.30 -6.07
N GLU A 14 4.07 -7.65 -5.53
CA GLU A 14 3.00 -7.08 -6.32
C GLU A 14 3.52 -6.04 -7.31
N ARG A 15 4.40 -5.13 -6.88
CA ARG A 15 5.01 -4.14 -7.76
C ARG A 15 5.88 -4.77 -8.85
N TYR A 16 6.68 -5.79 -8.49
CA TYR A 16 7.47 -6.54 -9.45
C TYR A 16 6.58 -7.20 -10.53
N ILE A 17 5.47 -7.82 -10.12
CA ILE A 17 4.50 -8.42 -11.03
C ILE A 17 3.89 -7.33 -11.94
N ARG A 18 3.44 -6.21 -11.37
CA ARG A 18 2.86 -5.09 -12.13
C ARG A 18 3.84 -4.49 -13.15
N LYS A 19 5.13 -4.41 -12.83
CA LYS A 19 6.17 -3.91 -13.75
C LYS A 19 6.40 -4.85 -14.95
N ASN A 20 6.29 -6.16 -14.71
CA ASN A 20 6.59 -7.20 -15.71
C ASN A 20 5.34 -7.73 -16.45
N GLN A 21 4.14 -7.43 -15.97
CA GLN A 21 2.86 -7.91 -16.52
C GLN A 21 1.89 -6.74 -16.69
N GLN A 22 1.39 -6.54 -17.92
CA GLN A 22 0.58 -5.36 -18.27
C GLN A 22 -0.84 -5.39 -17.70
N TRP A 23 -1.45 -6.57 -17.57
CA TRP A 23 -2.84 -6.73 -17.15
C TRP A 23 -2.92 -7.41 -15.79
N THR A 24 -2.68 -6.63 -14.74
CA THR A 24 -2.70 -7.12 -13.36
C THR A 24 -3.72 -6.36 -12.53
N ARG A 25 -4.41 -7.05 -11.63
CA ARG A 25 -5.34 -6.43 -10.70
C ARG A 25 -5.28 -7.10 -9.34
N THR A 26 -5.41 -6.31 -8.28
CA THR A 26 -5.32 -6.81 -6.90
C THR A 26 -6.61 -6.60 -6.16
N LEU A 27 -7.15 -7.68 -5.58
CA LEU A 27 -8.27 -7.65 -4.65
C LEU A 27 -7.78 -7.91 -3.23
N ILE A 28 -8.25 -7.08 -2.31
CA ILE A 28 -7.93 -7.16 -0.88
C ILE A 28 -9.22 -7.29 -0.09
N GLY A 29 -9.24 -8.22 0.86
CA GLY A 29 -10.38 -8.41 1.76
C GLY A 29 -10.63 -7.18 2.60
N SER A 30 -11.90 -6.83 2.74
CA SER A 30 -12.32 -5.69 3.54
C SER A 30 -11.96 -5.93 5.00
N SER A 31 -11.36 -4.92 5.60
CA SER A 31 -11.09 -4.89 7.04
C SER A 31 -12.23 -4.22 7.83
N LEU A 32 -13.26 -3.69 7.15
CA LEU A 32 -14.34 -2.91 7.75
C LEU A 32 -15.30 -3.79 8.56
N PRO A 33 -15.76 -3.32 9.73
CA PRO A 33 -16.46 -4.16 10.70
C PRO A 33 -17.82 -4.65 10.23
N GLY A 34 -18.53 -3.89 9.39
CA GLY A 34 -19.86 -4.25 8.88
C GLY A 34 -19.84 -5.25 7.72
N ASP A 35 -18.67 -5.50 7.12
CA ASP A 35 -18.51 -6.57 6.13
C ASP A 35 -18.29 -7.93 6.79
N SER A 36 -17.98 -7.95 8.10
CA SER A 36 -17.82 -9.17 8.90
C SER A 36 -18.98 -9.38 9.88
N ILE A 37 -19.51 -10.60 9.92
CA ILE A 37 -20.44 -11.10 10.91
C ILE A 37 -19.61 -11.63 12.09
N ALA A 38 -19.86 -11.05 13.28
CA ALA A 38 -19.21 -11.41 14.54
C ALA A 38 -17.66 -11.33 14.54
N GLY A 39 -17.06 -10.60 13.59
CA GLY A 39 -15.61 -10.41 13.49
C GLY A 39 -14.84 -11.62 12.97
N THR A 40 -15.51 -12.70 12.57
CA THR A 40 -14.87 -13.96 12.16
C THR A 40 -15.30 -14.42 10.77
N THR A 41 -16.53 -14.13 10.35
CA THR A 41 -17.05 -14.55 9.05
C THR A 41 -17.42 -13.32 8.23
N TYR A 42 -17.31 -13.37 6.90
CA TYR A 42 -17.75 -12.26 6.05
C TYR A 42 -19.24 -12.41 5.71
N SER A 43 -19.92 -11.29 5.50
CA SER A 43 -21.34 -11.29 5.13
C SER A 43 -21.56 -11.91 3.75
N GLU A 44 -22.70 -12.58 3.56
CA GLU A 44 -23.06 -13.15 2.24
C GLU A 44 -23.12 -12.08 1.15
N GLN A 45 -23.57 -10.87 1.49
CA GLN A 45 -23.62 -9.73 0.58
C GLN A 45 -22.22 -9.31 0.13
N TYR A 46 -21.27 -9.26 1.07
CA TYR A 46 -19.88 -8.98 0.77
C TYR A 46 -19.29 -10.04 -0.16
N ASN A 47 -19.45 -11.32 0.21
CA ASN A 47 -18.93 -12.45 -0.55
C ASN A 47 -19.50 -12.47 -1.97
N ARG A 48 -20.81 -12.26 -2.14
CA ARG A 48 -21.44 -12.16 -3.46
C ARG A 48 -20.79 -11.08 -4.32
N ARG A 49 -20.58 -9.88 -3.77
CA ARG A 49 -19.99 -8.76 -4.53
C ARG A 49 -18.58 -9.09 -4.99
N VAL A 50 -17.76 -9.60 -4.08
CA VAL A 50 -16.39 -10.01 -4.39
C VAL A 50 -16.37 -11.11 -5.45
N LEU A 51 -17.23 -12.13 -5.33
CA LEU A 51 -17.31 -13.20 -6.32
C LEU A 51 -17.70 -12.68 -7.70
N MET A 52 -18.61 -11.69 -7.78
CA MET A 52 -18.93 -11.02 -9.04
C MET A 52 -17.73 -10.28 -9.62
N ASP A 53 -16.95 -9.56 -8.81
CA ASP A 53 -15.72 -8.91 -9.27
C ASP A 53 -14.72 -9.95 -9.83
N ILE A 54 -14.58 -11.11 -9.17
CA ILE A 54 -13.72 -12.21 -9.61
C ILE A 54 -14.21 -12.82 -10.92
N ILE A 55 -15.52 -12.99 -11.09
CA ILE A 55 -16.11 -13.49 -12.33
C ILE A 55 -15.82 -12.54 -13.49
N LEU A 56 -16.08 -11.24 -13.32
CA LEU A 56 -15.80 -10.23 -14.33
C LEU A 56 -14.32 -10.23 -14.74
N HIS A 57 -13.43 -10.43 -13.79
CA HIS A 57 -12.00 -10.56 -14.03
C HIS A 57 -11.62 -11.89 -14.71
N GLY A 58 -12.25 -12.99 -14.30
CA GLY A 58 -12.07 -14.32 -14.89
C GLY A 58 -12.42 -14.38 -16.37
N GLU A 59 -13.36 -13.54 -16.83
CA GLU A 59 -13.75 -13.43 -18.24
C GLU A 59 -12.72 -12.68 -19.12
N THR A 60 -11.67 -12.11 -18.52
CA THR A 60 -10.68 -11.25 -19.20
C THR A 60 -9.25 -11.78 -19.09
N ASN A 61 -8.35 -11.30 -19.96
CA ASN A 61 -6.94 -11.68 -20.01
C ASN A 61 -6.10 -10.98 -18.93
N ILE A 62 -6.42 -11.23 -17.66
CA ILE A 62 -5.74 -10.59 -16.53
C ILE A 62 -5.10 -11.60 -15.58
N THR A 63 -4.06 -11.14 -14.89
CA THR A 63 -3.55 -11.78 -13.67
C THR A 63 -4.21 -11.14 -12.45
N LEU A 64 -5.05 -11.90 -11.76
CA LEU A 64 -5.72 -11.49 -10.54
C LEU A 64 -4.89 -11.88 -9.31
N MET A 65 -4.40 -10.89 -8.58
CA MET A 65 -3.76 -11.06 -7.28
C MET A 65 -4.80 -10.96 -6.17
N MET A 66 -4.83 -11.93 -5.26
CA MET A 66 -5.77 -11.96 -4.13
C MET A 66 -5.01 -11.96 -2.81
N ARG A 67 -5.44 -11.11 -1.87
CA ARG A 67 -4.84 -10.95 -0.55
C ARG A 67 -5.92 -10.80 0.52
N ARG A 68 -5.81 -11.52 1.65
CA ARG A 68 -6.83 -11.54 2.72
C ARG A 68 -8.24 -11.94 2.23
N MET A 69 -8.32 -12.93 1.34
CA MET A 69 -9.58 -13.38 0.69
C MET A 69 -9.96 -14.83 1.07
N ASP A 70 -9.48 -15.31 2.19
CA ASP A 70 -9.69 -16.65 2.75
C ASP A 70 -11.16 -17.09 2.78
N HIS A 71 -12.04 -16.17 3.16
CA HIS A 71 -13.48 -16.38 3.29
C HIS A 71 -14.22 -16.82 2.01
N ILE A 72 -13.66 -16.61 0.82
CA ILE A 72 -14.26 -17.03 -0.46
C ILE A 72 -13.55 -18.21 -1.14
N TYR A 73 -12.52 -18.78 -0.51
CA TYR A 73 -11.76 -19.84 -1.15
C TYR A 73 -12.57 -21.12 -1.37
N ALA A 74 -13.54 -21.41 -0.50
CA ALA A 74 -14.49 -22.51 -0.70
C ALA A 74 -15.39 -22.26 -1.92
N ASN A 75 -15.81 -21.01 -2.15
CA ASN A 75 -16.65 -20.63 -3.29
C ASN A 75 -15.93 -20.82 -4.64
N LEU A 76 -14.61 -20.64 -4.65
CA LEU A 76 -13.74 -20.74 -5.82
C LEU A 76 -13.09 -22.12 -5.99
N TYR A 77 -13.64 -23.15 -5.34
CA TYR A 77 -13.08 -24.49 -5.31
C TYR A 77 -12.73 -25.02 -6.70
N ASP A 78 -13.67 -25.00 -7.65
CA ASP A 78 -13.45 -25.54 -8.99
C ASP A 78 -12.46 -24.68 -9.79
N LEU A 79 -12.40 -23.36 -9.52
CA LEU A 79 -11.45 -22.47 -10.17
C LEU A 79 -10.01 -22.80 -9.75
N PHE A 80 -9.79 -22.97 -8.45
CA PHE A 80 -8.46 -23.29 -7.91
C PHE A 80 -7.99 -24.72 -8.26
N ASN A 81 -8.91 -25.67 -8.40
CA ASN A 81 -8.57 -27.01 -8.88
C ASN A 81 -8.42 -27.09 -10.41
N GLN A 82 -8.60 -25.99 -11.14
CA GLN A 82 -8.61 -25.97 -12.60
C GLN A 82 -9.65 -26.93 -13.22
N ASN A 83 -10.77 -27.14 -12.51
CA ASN A 83 -11.89 -27.98 -12.95
C ASN A 83 -12.73 -27.23 -13.99
N PHE A 84 -12.26 -27.20 -15.24
CA PHE A 84 -12.93 -26.52 -16.34
C PHE A 84 -13.72 -27.48 -17.24
N HIS A 85 -14.92 -27.07 -17.61
CA HIS A 85 -15.70 -27.67 -18.69
C HIS A 85 -15.44 -26.91 -19.99
N ILE A 86 -15.00 -27.59 -21.05
CA ILE A 86 -14.73 -26.97 -22.34
C ILE A 86 -15.97 -27.09 -23.23
N SER A 87 -16.48 -25.94 -23.69
CA SER A 87 -17.58 -25.90 -24.67
C SER A 87 -17.32 -24.79 -25.68
N GLY A 88 -17.37 -25.12 -26.98
CA GLY A 88 -17.17 -24.13 -28.04
C GLY A 88 -15.84 -23.37 -27.94
N HIS A 89 -14.74 -24.08 -27.65
CA HIS A 89 -13.40 -23.51 -27.44
C HIS A 89 -13.31 -22.47 -26.31
N ARG A 90 -14.25 -22.50 -25.36
CA ARG A 90 -14.20 -21.69 -24.13
C ARG A 90 -14.16 -22.58 -22.91
N LYS A 91 -13.37 -22.17 -21.91
CA LYS A 91 -13.34 -22.80 -20.59
C LYS A 91 -14.48 -22.23 -19.76
N TYR A 92 -15.22 -23.11 -19.08
CA TYR A 92 -16.24 -22.72 -18.11
C TYR A 92 -15.90 -23.32 -16.75
N CYS A 93 -16.01 -22.51 -15.70
CA CYS A 93 -15.82 -22.95 -14.33
C CYS A 93 -17.12 -22.82 -13.55
N ARG A 94 -17.31 -23.64 -12.52
CA ARG A 94 -18.41 -23.46 -11.57
C ARG A 94 -17.92 -22.60 -10.42
N ILE A 95 -18.67 -21.56 -10.07
CA ILE A 95 -18.42 -20.75 -8.88
C ILE A 95 -19.66 -20.84 -8.00
N ALA A 96 -19.45 -21.19 -6.73
CA ALA A 96 -20.53 -21.28 -5.76
C ALA A 96 -20.79 -19.89 -5.17
N PHE A 97 -22.04 -19.42 -5.18
CA PHE A 97 -22.41 -18.16 -4.52
C PHE A 97 -22.88 -18.37 -3.09
N ASP A 98 -23.50 -19.51 -2.85
CA ASP A 98 -23.91 -20.03 -1.56
C ASP A 98 -23.89 -21.57 -1.65
N ASN A 99 -24.31 -22.27 -0.59
CA ASN A 99 -24.27 -23.73 -0.55
C ASN A 99 -25.19 -24.42 -1.58
N LEU A 100 -26.09 -23.68 -2.22
CA LEU A 100 -27.14 -24.23 -3.08
C LEU A 100 -27.11 -23.67 -4.50
N THR A 101 -26.44 -22.55 -4.74
CA THR A 101 -26.40 -21.86 -6.02
C THR A 101 -24.99 -21.84 -6.59
N TYR A 102 -24.88 -22.34 -7.81
CA TYR A 102 -23.65 -22.35 -8.59
C TYR A 102 -23.91 -21.68 -9.93
N GLN A 103 -22.97 -20.86 -10.36
CA GLN A 103 -22.99 -20.28 -11.70
C GLN A 103 -21.88 -20.90 -12.54
N ARG A 104 -22.21 -21.24 -13.78
CA ARG A 104 -21.20 -21.58 -14.79
C ARG A 104 -20.75 -20.28 -15.44
N VAL A 105 -19.48 -19.96 -15.24
CA VAL A 105 -18.89 -18.71 -15.73
C VAL A 105 -17.80 -19.02 -16.75
N PRO A 106 -17.71 -18.27 -17.86
CA PRO A 106 -16.60 -18.40 -18.76
C PRO A 106 -15.31 -17.92 -18.09
N ILE A 107 -14.20 -18.61 -18.37
CA ILE A 107 -12.86 -18.24 -17.91
C ILE A 107 -11.98 -18.06 -19.14
N HIS A 108 -11.30 -16.91 -19.21
CA HIS A 108 -10.36 -16.60 -20.27
C HIS A 108 -9.16 -17.56 -20.22
N GLU A 109 -8.59 -17.90 -21.38
CA GLU A 109 -7.48 -18.86 -21.42
C GLU A 109 -6.22 -18.34 -20.71
N ASP A 110 -5.94 -17.04 -20.88
CA ASP A 110 -4.84 -16.30 -20.23
C ASP A 110 -5.24 -15.64 -18.90
N PHE A 111 -6.24 -16.16 -18.20
CA PHE A 111 -6.56 -15.73 -16.84
C PHE A 111 -5.67 -16.47 -15.83
N PHE A 112 -4.95 -15.71 -15.00
CA PHE A 112 -4.13 -16.27 -13.93
C PHE A 112 -4.59 -15.76 -12.57
N CYS A 113 -4.55 -16.62 -11.55
CA CYS A 113 -4.86 -16.25 -10.18
C CYS A 113 -3.65 -16.49 -9.27
N ILE A 114 -3.21 -15.43 -8.57
CA ILE A 114 -2.08 -15.47 -7.65
C ILE A 114 -2.58 -15.11 -6.25
N ILE A 115 -2.49 -16.07 -5.33
CA ILE A 115 -2.68 -15.79 -3.90
C ILE A 115 -1.39 -15.22 -3.32
N LEU A 116 -1.47 -14.02 -2.74
CA LEU A 116 -0.41 -13.40 -1.94
C LEU A 116 -0.75 -13.64 -0.47
N ALA A 117 0.10 -14.40 0.23
CA ALA A 117 -0.13 -14.79 1.62
C ALA A 117 1.10 -14.50 2.49
N GLU A 118 0.87 -14.06 3.73
CA GLU A 118 1.94 -14.03 4.72
C GLU A 118 2.18 -15.44 5.26
N GLN A 119 3.44 -15.75 5.59
CA GLN A 119 3.81 -17.06 6.10
C GLN A 119 3.03 -17.44 7.37
N LYS A 120 2.73 -16.46 8.23
CA LYS A 120 1.96 -16.66 9.47
C LYS A 120 0.52 -17.09 9.21
N ASP A 121 -0.09 -16.63 8.12
CA ASP A 121 -1.50 -16.88 7.79
C ASP A 121 -1.69 -18.29 7.21
N LEU A 122 -0.61 -18.95 6.77
CA LEU A 122 -0.68 -20.32 6.23
C LEU A 122 -0.99 -21.37 7.28
N ILE A 123 -0.65 -21.12 8.54
CA ILE A 123 -0.86 -22.06 9.64
C ILE A 123 -2.36 -22.28 9.90
N GLU A 124 -3.16 -21.24 9.69
CA GLU A 124 -4.61 -21.24 9.90
C GLU A 124 -5.38 -21.83 8.72
N ASN A 125 -4.71 -22.05 7.58
CA ASN A 125 -5.35 -22.55 6.37
C ASN A 125 -5.40 -24.08 6.33
N ASP A 126 -6.57 -24.61 5.96
CA ASP A 126 -6.79 -26.05 5.85
C ASP A 126 -5.85 -26.70 4.80
N PRO A 127 -5.18 -27.83 5.11
CA PRO A 127 -4.26 -28.49 4.17
C PRO A 127 -4.84 -28.80 2.78
N PRO A 128 -6.13 -29.22 2.64
CA PRO A 128 -6.75 -29.38 1.34
C PRO A 128 -6.73 -28.11 0.49
N PHE A 129 -6.89 -26.92 1.08
CA PHE A 129 -6.81 -25.65 0.35
C PHE A 129 -5.38 -25.39 -0.13
N LEU A 130 -4.39 -25.54 0.75
CA LEU A 130 -2.97 -25.35 0.41
C LEU A 130 -2.49 -26.31 -0.69
N ASN A 131 -3.05 -27.51 -0.77
CA ASN A 131 -2.71 -28.51 -1.79
C ASN A 131 -3.15 -28.15 -3.21
N ARG A 132 -4.00 -27.13 -3.38
CA ARG A 132 -4.49 -26.68 -4.71
C ARG A 132 -3.56 -25.71 -5.41
N PHE A 133 -2.57 -25.18 -4.69
CA PHE A 133 -1.65 -24.20 -5.22
C PHE A 133 -0.24 -24.76 -5.32
N GLU A 134 0.42 -24.41 -6.43
CA GLU A 134 1.86 -24.33 -6.47
C GLU A 134 2.31 -23.23 -5.49
N LYS A 135 3.23 -23.57 -4.59
CA LYS A 135 3.65 -22.72 -3.46
C LYS A 135 5.09 -22.29 -3.70
N HIS A 136 5.31 -20.98 -3.74
CA HIS A 136 6.66 -20.40 -3.79
C HIS A 136 6.84 -19.50 -2.58
N VAL A 137 7.85 -19.81 -1.77
CA VAL A 137 8.32 -18.87 -0.76
C VAL A 137 9.15 -17.82 -1.47
N VAL A 138 8.77 -16.57 -1.28
CA VAL A 138 9.48 -15.44 -1.84
C VAL A 138 10.65 -15.12 -0.92
N ASP A 139 11.85 -15.24 -1.46
CA ASP A 139 13.05 -14.74 -0.83
C ASP A 139 13.30 -13.29 -1.25
N THR A 140 13.41 -12.40 -0.26
CA THR A 140 13.66 -10.96 -0.44
C THR A 140 14.89 -10.72 -1.32
N ASP A 141 15.96 -11.48 -1.11
CA ASP A 141 17.23 -11.27 -1.81
C ASP A 141 17.18 -11.78 -3.27
N SER A 142 16.19 -12.61 -3.60
CA SER A 142 16.00 -13.13 -4.96
C SER A 142 15.25 -12.18 -5.89
N ILE A 143 14.36 -11.33 -5.36
CA ILE A 143 13.54 -10.42 -6.17
C ILE A 143 14.08 -8.99 -6.12
N ILE A 144 14.63 -8.56 -4.99
CA ILE A 144 15.19 -7.20 -4.87
C ILE A 144 16.51 -7.11 -5.63
N HIS A 145 16.55 -6.24 -6.63
CA HIS A 145 17.79 -6.00 -7.38
C HIS A 145 18.90 -5.53 -6.44
N ARG A 146 20.10 -6.13 -6.58
CA ARG A 146 21.24 -5.91 -5.67
C ARG A 146 21.61 -4.43 -5.50
N CYS A 147 21.42 -3.61 -6.54
CA CYS A 147 21.70 -2.19 -6.45
C CYS A 147 20.83 -1.46 -5.41
N TYR A 148 19.55 -1.85 -5.28
CA TYR A 148 18.64 -1.26 -4.30
C TYR A 148 19.13 -1.57 -2.89
N THR A 149 19.58 -2.79 -2.64
CA THR A 149 20.15 -3.22 -1.36
C THR A 149 21.41 -2.44 -0.99
N ILE A 150 22.30 -2.18 -1.96
CA ILE A 150 23.54 -1.40 -1.73
C ILE A 150 23.23 0.06 -1.39
N ILE A 151 22.24 0.68 -2.05
CA ILE A 151 21.86 2.06 -1.76
C ILE A 151 21.09 2.13 -0.43
N ALA A 152 20.20 1.16 -0.17
CA ALA A 152 19.47 1.07 1.08
C ALA A 152 20.41 0.88 2.27
N SER A 153 21.45 0.05 2.16
CA SER A 153 22.44 -0.12 3.25
C SER A 153 23.20 1.18 3.53
N ASN A 154 23.56 1.96 2.51
CA ASN A 154 24.13 3.30 2.69
C ASN A 154 23.19 4.25 3.43
N LEU A 155 21.89 4.22 3.11
CA LEU A 155 20.89 5.05 3.77
C LEU A 155 20.66 4.62 5.22
N LEU A 156 20.63 3.32 5.50
CA LEU A 156 20.53 2.76 6.85
C LEU A 156 21.74 3.13 7.70
N GLN A 157 22.96 3.02 7.15
CA GLN A 157 24.18 3.49 7.82
C GLN A 157 24.15 5.00 8.06
N TRP A 158 23.60 5.78 7.13
CA TRP A 158 23.40 7.21 7.33
C TRP A 158 22.43 7.48 8.49
N ILE A 159 21.26 6.83 8.53
CA ILE A 159 20.30 6.93 9.64
C ILE A 159 20.98 6.53 10.96
N ASP A 160 21.73 5.45 10.96
CA ASP A 160 22.46 4.97 12.13
C ASP A 160 23.48 5.98 12.61
N SER A 161 24.18 6.66 11.69
CA SER A 161 25.09 7.74 12.07
C SER A 161 24.38 8.89 12.79
N LEU A 162 23.12 9.18 12.47
CA LEU A 162 22.34 10.25 13.14
C LEU A 162 21.92 9.84 14.55
N VAL A 163 21.64 8.56 14.77
CA VAL A 163 21.15 8.03 16.07
C VAL A 163 22.29 7.58 16.98
N THR A 164 23.42 7.10 16.46
CA THR A 164 24.51 6.51 17.25
C THR A 164 25.16 7.50 18.23
N TYR A 165 25.03 8.81 18.00
CA TYR A 165 25.47 9.81 18.96
C TYR A 165 24.68 9.78 20.29
N SER A 166 23.59 9.02 20.34
CA SER A 166 22.70 8.87 21.48
C SER A 166 22.83 7.53 22.21
N SER A 167 23.99 7.27 22.80
CA SER A 167 24.27 6.03 23.58
C SER A 167 23.43 5.89 24.87
N ASN A 168 22.55 6.84 25.18
CA ASN A 168 21.71 6.85 26.38
C ASN A 168 20.31 6.32 26.08
N LYS A 169 19.80 5.43 26.97
CA LYS A 169 18.46 4.82 26.90
C LYS A 169 17.28 5.82 26.88
N HIS A 170 17.56 7.11 27.06
CA HIS A 170 16.57 8.19 27.10
C HIS A 170 16.36 8.91 25.76
N PHE A 171 17.14 8.58 24.73
CA PHE A 171 16.98 9.21 23.43
C PHE A 171 15.96 8.49 22.53
N PRO A 172 15.30 9.25 21.63
CA PRO A 172 14.30 8.72 20.72
C PRO A 172 14.89 7.61 19.83
N GLN A 173 14.17 6.50 19.72
CA GLN A 173 14.52 5.40 18.83
C GLN A 173 14.33 5.82 17.36
N ARG A 174 14.89 5.07 16.41
CA ARG A 174 14.68 5.30 14.96
C ARG A 174 13.19 5.44 14.61
N LYS A 175 12.34 4.61 15.23
CA LYS A 175 10.88 4.60 15.05
C LYS A 175 10.15 5.85 15.55
N SER A 176 10.74 6.61 16.47
CA SER A 176 10.19 7.90 16.90
C SER A 176 10.74 9.08 16.09
N LEU A 177 11.92 8.92 15.48
CA LEU A 177 12.51 9.96 14.62
C LEU A 177 11.93 9.97 13.22
N PHE A 178 11.64 8.80 12.66
CA PHE A 178 11.06 8.65 11.32
C PHE A 178 9.74 7.90 11.43
N VAL A 179 8.66 8.52 10.94
CA VAL A 179 7.34 7.90 10.97
C VAL A 179 7.34 6.65 10.09
N ASP A 180 6.75 5.56 10.61
CA ASP A 180 6.68 4.26 9.94
C ASP A 180 8.04 3.68 9.49
N TYR A 181 9.06 3.89 10.33
CA TYR A 181 10.40 3.38 10.06
C TYR A 181 10.49 1.86 10.08
N ASN A 182 10.83 1.30 8.91
CA ASN A 182 11.23 -0.10 8.73
C ASN A 182 12.42 -0.15 7.74
N PRO A 183 13.49 -0.92 8.01
CA PRO A 183 14.55 -1.15 7.03
C PRO A 183 14.07 -1.58 5.64
N ASP A 184 13.00 -2.37 5.56
CA ASP A 184 12.42 -2.79 4.28
C ASP A 184 11.72 -1.64 3.55
N ASN A 185 11.10 -0.71 4.29
CA ASN A 185 10.54 0.52 3.71
C ASN A 185 11.65 1.40 3.09
N VAL A 186 12.87 1.38 3.63
CA VAL A 186 14.00 2.09 3.02
C VAL A 186 14.36 1.48 1.67
N ARG A 187 14.27 0.16 1.51
CA ARG A 187 14.47 -0.51 0.21
C ARG A 187 13.37 -0.13 -0.79
N LEU A 188 12.11 -0.08 -0.35
CA LEU A 188 10.99 0.40 -1.17
C LEU A 188 11.17 1.86 -1.61
N LEU A 189 11.63 2.72 -0.70
CA LEU A 189 11.92 4.12 -1.00
C LEU A 189 13.02 4.27 -2.07
N VAL A 190 14.05 3.42 -2.03
CA VAL A 190 15.07 3.39 -3.09
C VAL A 190 14.42 3.01 -4.42
N MET A 191 13.61 1.95 -4.46
CA MET A 191 12.89 1.58 -5.68
C MET A 191 11.98 2.71 -6.19
N ASP A 192 11.28 3.42 -5.31
CA ASP A 192 10.50 4.62 -5.64
C ASP A 192 11.37 5.73 -6.26
N ALA A 193 12.59 5.90 -5.78
CA ALA A 193 13.52 6.87 -6.35
C ALA A 193 13.92 6.50 -7.78
N PHE A 194 14.18 5.22 -8.07
CA PHE A 194 14.49 4.77 -9.43
C PHE A 194 13.31 5.02 -10.38
N ASP A 195 12.10 4.65 -9.95
CA ASP A 195 10.90 4.81 -10.78
C ASP A 195 10.55 6.30 -10.98
N SER A 196 10.64 7.12 -9.93
CA SER A 196 10.32 8.56 -10.00
C SER A 196 11.33 9.34 -10.83
N LEU A 197 12.62 9.00 -10.71
CA LEU A 197 13.70 9.66 -11.46
C LEU A 197 13.92 9.04 -12.84
N LYS A 198 13.21 7.95 -13.18
CA LYS A 198 13.35 7.19 -14.43
C LYS A 198 14.80 6.75 -14.69
N ILE A 199 15.49 6.31 -13.64
CA ILE A 199 16.87 5.84 -13.70
C ILE A 199 16.87 4.31 -13.91
N SER A 200 17.74 3.82 -14.80
CA SER A 200 17.94 2.38 -14.99
C SER A 200 18.72 1.76 -13.84
N GLU A 201 18.55 0.45 -13.65
CA GLU A 201 19.32 -0.33 -12.67
C GLU A 201 20.85 -0.29 -12.95
N ASP A 202 21.23 -0.01 -14.19
CA ASP A 202 22.59 0.39 -14.62
C ASP A 202 22.78 1.91 -14.45
N TYR A 203 23.14 2.35 -13.24
CA TYR A 203 23.33 3.77 -12.90
C TYR A 203 24.82 4.13 -12.74
N SER A 204 25.16 5.36 -13.09
CA SER A 204 26.48 5.98 -12.85
C SER A 204 26.64 6.47 -11.41
N GLU A 205 27.86 6.72 -10.95
CA GLU A 205 28.11 7.28 -9.61
C GLU A 205 27.37 8.62 -9.39
N ASN A 206 27.33 9.49 -10.40
CA ASN A 206 26.57 10.75 -10.31
C ASN A 206 25.08 10.51 -10.06
N GLN A 207 24.48 9.51 -10.74
CA GLN A 207 23.07 9.15 -10.53
C GLN A 207 22.85 8.53 -9.14
N ARG A 208 23.85 7.82 -8.59
CA ARG A 208 23.80 7.28 -7.22
C ARG A 208 23.57 8.38 -6.20
N ASP A 209 24.33 9.47 -6.31
CA ASP A 209 24.24 10.60 -5.38
C ASP A 209 22.89 11.31 -5.50
N VAL A 210 22.33 11.41 -6.72
CA VAL A 210 20.97 11.94 -6.93
C VAL A 210 19.92 11.04 -6.25
N ILE A 211 20.03 9.72 -6.41
CA ILE A 211 19.11 8.75 -5.77
C ILE A 211 19.19 8.86 -4.25
N ILE A 212 20.40 8.90 -3.69
CA ILE A 212 20.61 9.04 -2.24
C ILE A 212 20.05 10.38 -1.76
N GLY A 213 20.29 11.46 -2.50
CA GLY A 213 19.74 12.79 -2.20
C GLY A 213 18.22 12.79 -2.15
N PHE A 214 17.56 12.19 -3.16
CA PHE A 214 16.11 12.03 -3.21
C PHE A 214 15.58 11.24 -2.01
N CYS A 215 16.21 10.10 -1.68
CA CYS A 215 15.80 9.28 -0.56
C CYS A 215 15.98 10.00 0.79
N LYS A 216 17.11 10.70 0.98
CA LYS A 216 17.36 11.50 2.19
C LYS A 216 16.32 12.61 2.34
N GLU A 217 16.00 13.32 1.26
CA GLU A 217 14.96 14.35 1.29
C GLU A 217 13.61 13.76 1.72
N LYS A 218 13.21 12.62 1.15
CA LYS A 218 11.97 11.93 1.53
C LYS A 218 11.97 11.46 2.99
N LEU A 219 13.09 10.92 3.49
CA LEU A 219 13.24 10.53 4.90
C LEU A 219 13.14 11.75 5.84
N ILE A 220 13.72 12.88 5.45
CA ILE A 220 13.63 14.13 6.22
C ILE A 220 12.19 14.65 6.23
N ARG A 221 11.47 14.58 5.11
CA ARG A 221 10.04 14.95 5.04
C ARG A 221 9.18 14.15 6.03
N THR A 222 9.50 12.89 6.29
CA THR A 222 8.77 12.03 7.24
C THR A 222 9.37 12.00 8.65
N SER A 223 10.32 12.89 8.95
CA SER A 223 10.99 12.92 10.25
C SER A 223 10.29 13.84 11.26
N SER A 224 10.33 13.44 12.54
CA SER A 224 9.82 14.21 13.68
C SER A 224 10.63 15.49 13.90
N PHE A 225 10.03 16.47 14.57
CA PHE A 225 10.72 17.67 15.08
C PHE A 225 11.82 17.33 16.10
N ASP A 226 11.81 16.12 16.65
CA ASP A 226 12.87 15.62 17.52
C ASP A 226 14.20 15.44 16.79
N LEU A 227 14.19 15.27 15.46
CA LEU A 227 15.41 15.05 14.69
C LEU A 227 16.36 16.26 14.77
N PRO A 228 15.98 17.51 14.42
CA PRO A 228 16.85 18.67 14.62
C PRO A 228 17.34 18.84 16.06
N LEU A 229 16.49 18.56 17.06
CA LEU A 229 16.85 18.66 18.46
C LEU A 229 17.97 17.66 18.80
N LEU A 230 17.81 16.40 18.38
CA LEU A 230 18.83 15.37 18.54
C LEU A 230 20.14 15.78 17.88
N LEU A 231 20.09 16.24 16.63
CA LEU A 231 21.28 16.66 15.90
C LEU A 231 21.97 17.83 16.61
N SER A 232 21.20 18.77 17.16
CA SER A 232 21.70 19.95 17.86
C SER A 232 22.59 19.61 19.06
N CYS A 233 22.27 18.54 19.79
CA CYS A 233 23.03 18.05 20.94
C CYS A 233 24.45 17.58 20.57
N HIS A 234 24.70 17.27 19.31
CA HIS A 234 25.95 16.71 18.81
C HIS A 234 26.70 17.64 17.84
N MET A 235 26.27 18.91 17.76
CA MET A 235 26.78 19.90 16.80
C MET A 235 28.20 20.37 17.04
N ILE A 236 28.78 20.11 18.22
CA ILE A 236 29.94 20.83 18.73
C ILE A 236 31.17 20.77 17.79
N ASN A 237 31.24 19.85 16.82
CA ASN A 237 32.30 19.82 15.80
C ASN A 237 31.84 19.31 14.40
N ASN A 238 30.59 19.54 13.97
CA ASN A 238 30.12 18.94 12.70
C ASN A 238 29.26 19.88 11.83
N ASP A 239 29.91 20.64 10.94
CA ASP A 239 29.26 21.53 9.97
C ASP A 239 28.21 20.81 9.09
N LYS A 240 28.38 19.51 8.85
CA LYS A 240 27.42 18.72 8.07
C LYS A 240 26.06 18.58 8.78
N LEU A 241 26.06 18.53 10.11
CA LEU A 241 24.81 18.46 10.89
C LEU A 241 24.05 19.79 10.85
N LYS A 242 24.77 20.91 10.80
CA LYS A 242 24.15 22.23 10.63
C LYS A 242 23.41 22.35 9.30
N ILE A 243 24.06 21.94 8.22
CA ILE A 243 23.46 21.91 6.89
C ILE A 243 22.21 21.02 6.89
N LEU A 244 22.23 19.88 7.60
CA LEU A 244 21.09 18.97 7.69
C LEU A 244 19.91 19.59 8.47
N ILE A 245 20.17 20.32 9.56
CA ILE A 245 19.14 21.06 10.32
C ILE A 245 18.52 22.16 9.45
N ASP A 246 19.34 22.92 8.72
CA ASP A 246 18.86 23.96 7.82
C ASP A 246 18.00 23.37 6.68
N GLN A 247 18.42 22.21 6.14
CA GLN A 247 17.63 21.46 5.17
C GLN A 247 16.30 20.98 5.75
N TYR A 248 16.27 20.47 6.98
CA TYR A 248 15.06 20.06 7.66
C TYR A 248 14.04 21.20 7.70
N TYR A 249 14.43 22.37 8.22
CA TYR A 249 13.51 23.51 8.34
C TYR A 249 13.06 24.04 6.98
N LYS A 250 13.96 24.06 5.99
CA LYS A 250 13.61 24.45 4.62
C LYS A 250 12.52 23.54 4.03
N ILE A 251 12.65 22.24 4.23
CA ILE A 251 11.68 21.24 3.76
C ILE A 251 10.36 21.39 4.54
N HIS A 252 10.41 21.35 5.87
CA HIS A 252 9.21 21.34 6.72
C HIS A 252 8.40 22.64 6.65
N ASN A 253 9.02 23.79 6.40
CA ASN A 253 8.31 25.04 6.15
C ASN A 253 7.41 24.99 4.90
N GLN A 254 7.73 24.11 3.94
CA GLN A 254 6.93 23.90 2.73
C GLN A 254 5.82 22.85 2.94
N LEU A 255 5.89 22.05 4.00
CA LEU A 255 4.97 20.94 4.28
C LEU A 255 3.74 21.34 5.11
N SER A 256 3.44 22.63 5.26
CA SER A 256 2.19 23.03 5.93
C SER A 256 0.99 22.46 5.18
N PHE A 257 -0.04 22.06 5.92
CA PHE A 257 -1.23 21.45 5.33
C PHE A 257 -1.91 22.36 4.31
N SER A 258 -1.91 23.68 4.54
CA SER A 258 -2.41 24.67 3.58
C SER A 258 -1.65 24.62 2.26
N ASN A 259 -0.30 24.64 2.32
CA ASN A 259 0.53 24.63 1.12
C ASN A 259 0.36 23.33 0.33
N ILE A 260 0.20 22.19 1.02
CA ILE A 260 -0.04 20.90 0.37
C ILE A 260 -1.38 20.91 -0.39
N ILE A 261 -2.43 21.48 0.21
CA ILE A 261 -3.75 21.62 -0.44
C ILE A 261 -3.67 22.56 -1.64
N ASP A 262 -2.99 23.70 -1.50
CA ASP A 262 -2.83 24.68 -2.57
C ASP A 262 -2.08 24.07 -3.76
N GLN A 263 -0.97 23.37 -3.50
CA GLN A 263 -0.23 22.62 -4.52
C GLN A 263 -1.09 21.56 -5.19
N ALA A 264 -1.84 20.78 -4.42
CA ALA A 264 -2.71 19.74 -4.97
C ALA A 264 -3.87 20.29 -5.83
N LEU A 265 -4.28 21.54 -5.62
CA LEU A 265 -5.31 22.20 -6.44
C LEU A 265 -4.76 22.78 -7.75
N GLU A 266 -3.50 23.22 -7.72
CA GLU A 266 -2.78 23.73 -8.89
C GLU A 266 -2.37 22.59 -9.84
N GLU A 267 -2.04 21.43 -9.30
CA GLU A 267 -1.64 20.28 -10.10
C GLU A 267 -2.78 19.71 -10.97
N THR A 268 -2.43 19.36 -12.20
CA THR A 268 -3.36 18.75 -13.17
C THR A 268 -3.40 17.23 -13.07
N MET A 269 -2.41 16.61 -12.40
CA MET A 269 -2.32 15.17 -12.22
C MET A 269 -2.92 14.73 -10.88
N ILE A 270 -3.52 13.55 -10.86
CA ILE A 270 -4.00 12.92 -9.62
C ILE A 270 -2.77 12.50 -8.80
N LEU A 271 -2.51 13.19 -7.69
CA LEU A 271 -1.52 12.78 -6.71
C LEU A 271 -2.20 12.13 -5.50
N ASN A 272 -1.91 10.85 -5.28
CA ASN A 272 -2.25 10.17 -4.04
C ASN A 272 -1.14 10.43 -3.02
N GLN A 273 -1.49 11.06 -1.90
CA GLN A 273 -0.53 11.38 -0.82
C GLN A 273 -1.03 10.86 0.52
N VAL A 274 -0.07 10.44 1.36
CA VAL A 274 -0.32 10.06 2.75
C VAL A 274 0.34 11.10 3.64
N ILE A 275 -0.45 11.71 4.53
CA ILE A 275 0.00 12.76 5.44
C ILE A 275 -0.13 12.24 6.86
N TYR A 276 1.00 12.16 7.56
CA TYR A 276 1.03 11.88 8.99
C TYR A 276 0.93 13.19 9.76
N THR A 277 0.09 13.19 10.79
CA THR A 277 -0.18 14.39 11.60
C THR A 277 -0.53 13.98 13.03
N TYR A 278 -0.22 14.85 13.98
CA TYR A 278 -0.64 14.73 15.38
C TYR A 278 -1.98 15.43 15.68
N THR A 279 -2.59 16.08 14.67
CA THR A 279 -3.91 16.72 14.81
C THR A 279 -4.97 15.68 15.13
N GLN A 280 -5.87 15.98 16.07
CA GLN A 280 -6.89 15.01 16.47
C GLN A 280 -7.91 14.82 15.36
N ILE A 281 -8.50 13.62 15.25
CA ILE A 281 -9.42 13.29 14.15
C ILE A 281 -10.74 14.06 14.19
N TYR A 282 -11.09 14.66 15.33
CA TYR A 282 -12.31 15.45 15.49
C TYR A 282 -12.08 16.95 15.31
N ASP A 283 -10.83 17.40 15.24
CA ASP A 283 -10.51 18.79 14.99
C ASP A 283 -10.97 19.19 13.59
N LYS A 284 -11.64 20.35 13.50
CA LYS A 284 -12.02 20.94 12.23
C LYS A 284 -10.77 21.48 11.55
N ILE A 285 -10.58 21.10 10.29
CA ILE A 285 -9.53 21.66 9.45
C ILE A 285 -10.13 22.87 8.74
N GLU A 286 -9.56 24.05 8.97
CA GLU A 286 -9.96 25.26 8.26
C GLU A 286 -9.19 25.33 6.93
N TYR A 287 -9.90 25.11 5.83
CA TYR A 287 -9.33 25.29 4.49
C TYR A 287 -9.57 26.75 4.08
N LEU A 288 -8.55 27.60 4.20
CA LEU A 288 -8.64 28.96 3.72
C LEU A 288 -9.02 28.92 2.22
N ASN A 289 -10.21 29.44 1.88
CA ASN A 289 -10.76 29.55 0.52
C ASN A 289 -11.14 28.27 -0.24
N HIS A 290 -10.90 27.06 0.31
CA HIS A 290 -11.05 25.80 -0.44
C HIS A 290 -12.14 24.84 0.08
N ASN A 291 -12.91 25.24 1.10
CA ASN A 291 -13.95 24.40 1.72
C ASN A 291 -14.96 23.80 0.72
N SER A 292 -15.28 24.50 -0.38
CA SER A 292 -16.23 24.02 -1.39
C SER A 292 -15.66 22.92 -2.29
N LEU A 293 -14.33 22.87 -2.44
CA LEU A 293 -13.62 21.96 -3.35
C LEU A 293 -13.19 20.65 -2.68
N VAL A 294 -13.21 20.60 -1.35
CA VAL A 294 -12.74 19.45 -0.57
C VAL A 294 -13.92 18.56 -0.14
N MET A 295 -13.78 17.26 -0.32
CA MET A 295 -14.62 16.24 0.30
C MET A 295 -13.84 15.60 1.45
N GLU A 296 -14.21 15.90 2.69
CA GLU A 296 -13.66 15.19 3.85
C GLU A 296 -14.52 13.97 4.19
N ILE A 297 -13.88 12.83 4.36
CA ILE A 297 -14.49 11.60 4.88
C ILE A 297 -13.62 11.02 6.01
N LYS A 298 -14.27 10.36 6.97
CA LYS A 298 -13.60 9.68 8.09
C LYS A 298 -13.83 8.19 7.96
N ILE A 299 -12.77 7.38 7.98
CA ILE A 299 -12.89 5.94 7.73
C ILE A 299 -13.77 5.24 8.77
N GLY A 300 -13.68 5.62 10.06
CA GLY A 300 -14.52 5.08 11.13
C GLY A 300 -16.02 5.37 10.99
N GLY A 301 -16.42 6.26 10.07
CA GLY A 301 -17.83 6.52 9.76
C GLY A 301 -18.47 5.46 8.86
N PHE A 302 -17.68 4.58 8.23
CA PHE A 302 -18.16 3.59 7.29
C PHE A 302 -18.23 2.20 7.93
N LYS A 303 -19.33 1.49 7.68
CA LYS A 303 -19.50 0.12 8.16
C LYS A 303 -19.08 -0.89 7.10
N SER A 304 -19.33 -0.61 5.83
CA SER A 304 -19.05 -1.54 4.74
C SER A 304 -18.17 -0.95 3.65
N GLU A 305 -17.43 -1.81 2.95
CA GLU A 305 -16.66 -1.47 1.75
C GLU A 305 -17.58 -0.88 0.67
N PHE A 306 -18.83 -1.34 0.59
CA PHE A 306 -19.80 -0.82 -0.37
C PHE A 306 -20.09 0.67 -0.13
N GLU A 307 -20.36 1.06 1.11
CA GLU A 307 -20.61 2.47 1.47
C GLU A 307 -19.39 3.34 1.13
N LEU A 308 -18.19 2.87 1.49
CA LEU A 308 -16.95 3.59 1.21
C LEU A 308 -16.69 3.72 -0.30
N LYS A 309 -16.80 2.62 -1.07
CA LYS A 309 -16.66 2.62 -2.53
C LYS A 309 -17.67 3.56 -3.18
N THR A 310 -18.92 3.56 -2.72
CA THR A 310 -19.97 4.44 -3.24
C THR A 310 -19.60 5.90 -2.98
N LYS A 311 -19.11 6.22 -1.79
CA LYS A 311 -18.73 7.60 -1.46
C LYS A 311 -17.53 8.10 -2.27
N ILE A 312 -16.56 7.23 -2.51
CA ILE A 312 -15.39 7.53 -3.35
C ILE A 312 -15.82 7.72 -4.82
N LYS A 313 -16.74 6.89 -5.33
CA LYS A 313 -17.33 7.07 -6.67
C LYS A 313 -18.10 8.38 -6.80
N GLU A 314 -18.89 8.75 -5.79
CA GLU A 314 -19.59 10.06 -5.75
C GLU A 314 -18.61 11.22 -5.87
N HIS A 315 -17.43 11.13 -5.23
CA HIS A 315 -16.39 12.15 -5.36
C HIS A 315 -15.87 12.26 -6.80
N TYR A 316 -15.45 11.15 -7.40
CA TYR A 316 -14.92 11.16 -8.78
C TYR A 316 -15.94 11.59 -9.84
N GLN A 317 -17.24 11.38 -9.58
CA GLN A 317 -18.32 11.86 -10.44
C GLN A 317 -18.66 13.33 -10.22
N SER A 318 -18.33 13.89 -9.06
CA SER A 318 -18.67 15.26 -8.72
C SER A 318 -17.76 16.26 -9.45
N LYS A 319 -18.35 17.20 -10.19
CA LYS A 319 -17.58 18.26 -10.88
C LYS A 319 -17.12 19.38 -9.94
N ASN A 320 -17.73 19.49 -8.77
CA ASN A 320 -17.54 20.61 -7.85
C ASN A 320 -16.45 20.35 -6.81
N LYS A 321 -16.13 19.07 -6.52
CA LYS A 321 -15.11 18.71 -5.53
C LYS A 321 -13.89 18.13 -6.24
N ARG A 322 -12.74 18.76 -6.06
CA ARG A 322 -11.47 18.37 -6.69
C ARG A 322 -10.58 17.52 -5.80
N LEU A 323 -10.74 17.64 -4.48
CA LEU A 323 -9.90 16.94 -3.50
C LEU A 323 -10.73 16.03 -2.59
N LEU A 324 -10.25 14.81 -2.38
CA LEU A 324 -10.78 13.86 -1.41
C LEU A 324 -9.79 13.74 -0.25
N LEU A 325 -10.20 14.15 0.94
CA LEU A 325 -9.45 13.95 2.17
C LEU A 325 -10.06 12.79 2.95
N ILE A 326 -9.27 11.74 3.15
CA ILE A 326 -9.66 10.58 3.96
C ILE A 326 -8.88 10.63 5.28
N ARG A 327 -9.59 10.84 6.38
CA ARG A 327 -8.99 10.86 7.71
C ARG A 327 -9.08 9.46 8.33
N VAL A 328 -7.95 9.04 8.88
CA VAL A 328 -7.74 7.74 9.51
C VAL A 328 -7.09 7.96 10.85
N ASP A 329 -7.67 7.41 11.92
CA ASP A 329 -7.00 7.34 13.21
C ASP A 329 -5.96 6.23 13.16
N TYR A 330 -4.70 6.60 13.00
CA TYR A 330 -3.61 5.63 12.85
C TYR A 330 -3.54 4.61 14.00
N HIS A 331 -3.90 4.98 15.23
CA HIS A 331 -3.77 4.06 16.37
C HIS A 331 -4.84 2.96 16.36
N HIS A 332 -6.06 3.28 15.91
CA HIS A 332 -7.19 2.36 15.97
C HIS A 332 -7.52 1.72 14.61
N GLU A 333 -7.18 2.40 13.51
CA GLU A 333 -7.69 2.13 12.17
C GLU A 333 -6.58 1.76 11.16
N TYR A 334 -5.32 1.57 11.60
CA TYR A 334 -4.19 1.25 10.70
C TYR A 334 -4.44 0.03 9.80
N LYS A 335 -5.19 -0.97 10.29
CA LYS A 335 -5.53 -2.19 9.55
C LYS A 335 -6.28 -1.91 8.24
N HIS A 336 -6.96 -0.76 8.15
CA HIS A 336 -7.72 -0.35 6.97
C HIS A 336 -6.86 0.29 5.88
N LEU A 337 -5.64 0.73 6.20
CA LEU A 337 -4.79 1.47 5.26
C LEU A 337 -4.44 0.67 4.00
N LEU A 338 -4.11 -0.61 4.15
CA LEU A 338 -3.81 -1.47 3.01
C LEU A 338 -5.03 -1.61 2.10
N PHE A 339 -6.18 -1.95 2.68
CA PHE A 339 -7.43 -2.04 1.92
C PHE A 339 -7.77 -0.71 1.22
N LEU A 340 -7.63 0.42 1.92
CA LEU A 340 -7.89 1.76 1.39
C LEU A 340 -6.97 2.11 0.21
N LYS A 341 -5.66 1.81 0.33
CA LYS A 341 -4.67 2.00 -0.75
C LYS A 341 -5.14 1.33 -2.05
N HIS A 342 -5.58 0.09 -1.97
CA HIS A 342 -6.02 -0.66 -3.16
C HIS A 342 -7.38 -0.20 -3.67
N LEU A 343 -8.28 0.21 -2.79
CA LEU A 343 -9.56 0.78 -3.20
C LEU A 343 -9.34 2.06 -4.02
N ILE A 344 -8.45 2.95 -3.58
CA ILE A 344 -8.11 4.18 -4.31
C ILE A 344 -7.43 3.83 -5.64
N GLN A 345 -6.38 2.98 -5.61
CA GLN A 345 -5.66 2.60 -6.84
C GLN A 345 -6.57 1.94 -7.89
N ASN A 346 -7.50 1.08 -7.46
CA ASN A 346 -8.43 0.41 -8.36
C ASN A 346 -9.58 1.32 -8.80
N GLY A 347 -9.91 2.35 -8.02
CA GLY A 347 -11.02 3.29 -8.27
C GLY A 347 -10.63 4.54 -9.06
N SER A 348 -9.34 4.81 -9.26
CA SER A 348 -8.82 5.90 -10.11
C SER A 348 -8.88 5.59 -11.62
N ILE A 349 -9.61 4.54 -12.02
CA ILE A 349 -9.88 4.10 -13.40
C ILE A 349 -11.39 4.01 -13.56
#